data_AF-A0A817Z8Y9-F1
#
_entry.id   AF-A0A817Z8Y9-F1
#
_cell.length_a   1.000
_cell.length_b   1.000
_cell.length_c   1.000
_cell.angle_alpha   90.00
_cell.angle_beta   90.00
_cell.angle_gamma   90.00
#
_symmetry.space_group_name_H-M   'P 1'
#
loop_
_entity.id
_entity.type
_entity.pdbx_description
1 polymer ?
#
loop_
_entity_poly.entity_id
_entity_poly.type
_entity_poly.pdbx_seq_one_letter_code
_entity_poly.pdbx_strand_id
1 'polypeptide(L)' 'MATQCQIFTRHLSTVYSRVFRSTIDRSEEFSSEQAQNIKWLNKWPKVYNKTDLIHPHWFQNGQLNMTYNCLD' A
#
# COMPACT_ATOMS: atom_id res chain seq x y z
N MET A 1 33.60 12.15 -11.91
CA MET A 1 32.81 11.94 -10.66
C MET A 1 31.49 12.75 -10.59
N ALA A 2 31.19 13.69 -11.50
CA ALA A 2 29.91 14.42 -11.49
C ALA A 2 28.75 13.72 -12.25
N THR A 3 29.05 12.79 -13.15
CA THR A 3 28.05 12.12 -14.01
C THR A 3 27.22 11.06 -13.28
N GLN A 4 27.72 10.53 -12.15
CA GLN A 4 27.03 9.50 -11.37
C GLN A 4 25.92 10.07 -10.48
N CYS A 5 26.04 11.34 -10.08
CA CYS A 5 25.05 12.05 -9.26
C CYS A 5 23.80 12.43 -10.07
N GLN A 6 23.97 12.82 -11.35
CA GLN A 6 22.84 13.21 -12.22
C GLN A 6 21.98 12.03 -12.70
N ILE A 7 22.57 10.84 -12.83
CA ILE A 7 21.82 9.61 -13.18
C ILE A 7 20.89 9.20 -12.03
N PHE A 8 21.34 9.37 -10.78
CA PHE A 8 20.55 9.06 -9.59
C PHE A 8 19.29 9.95 -9.48
N THR A 9 19.38 11.25 -9.81
CA THR A 9 18.26 12.19 -9.70
C THR A 9 17.18 12.00 -10.77
N ARG A 10 17.55 11.59 -12.00
CA ARG A 10 16.57 11.33 -13.08
C ARG A 10 15.84 10.00 -12.94
N HIS A 11 16.43 9.01 -12.30
CA HIS A 11 15.83 7.69 -12.18
C HIS A 11 14.74 7.62 -11.09
N LEU A 12 14.93 8.38 -10.00
CA LEU A 12 13.97 8.50 -8.88
C LEU A 12 12.60 9.01 -9.33
N SER A 13 12.53 9.97 -10.26
CA SER A 13 11.24 10.45 -10.77
C SER A 13 10.47 9.37 -11.53
N THR A 14 11.14 8.52 -12.29
CA THR A 14 10.50 7.49 -13.10
C THR A 14 9.93 6.32 -12.29
N VAL A 15 10.66 5.88 -11.25
CA VAL A 15 10.20 4.79 -10.36
C VAL A 15 9.07 5.28 -9.47
N TYR A 16 9.23 6.47 -8.86
CA TYR A 16 8.19 7.08 -8.04
C TYR A 16 6.89 7.26 -8.85
N SER A 17 6.96 7.89 -10.04
CA SER A 17 5.78 8.10 -10.87
C SER A 17 5.11 6.79 -11.30
N ARG A 18 5.88 5.73 -11.55
CA ARG A 18 5.32 4.41 -11.90
C ARG A 18 4.57 3.80 -10.71
N VAL A 19 5.18 3.77 -9.53
CA VAL A 19 4.54 3.22 -8.33
C VAL A 19 3.33 4.06 -7.94
N PHE A 20 3.45 5.39 -7.96
CA PHE A 20 2.35 6.30 -7.70
C PHE A 20 1.16 6.08 -8.65
N ARG A 21 1.42 5.90 -9.96
CA ARG A 21 0.33 5.55 -10.89
C ARG A 21 -0.38 4.26 -10.51
N SER A 22 0.34 3.24 -10.05
CA SER A 22 -0.28 1.98 -9.61
C SER A 22 -1.18 2.13 -8.39
N THR A 23 -0.91 3.08 -7.49
CA THR A 23 -1.78 3.32 -6.32
C THR A 23 -3.14 3.91 -6.70
N ILE A 24 -3.22 4.56 -7.86
CA ILE A 24 -4.43 5.16 -8.41
C ILE A 24 -5.13 4.16 -9.34
N ASP A 25 -4.42 3.68 -10.37
CA ASP A 25 -4.98 2.87 -11.45
C ASP A 25 -5.42 1.48 -10.95
N ARG A 26 -4.69 0.93 -9.96
CA ARG A 26 -4.91 -0.41 -9.40
C ARG A 26 -4.94 -0.36 -7.87
N SER A 27 -5.65 0.63 -7.34
CA SER A 27 -5.68 0.94 -5.91
C SER A 27 -5.99 -0.27 -5.02
N GLU A 28 -6.96 -1.10 -5.40
CA GLU A 28 -7.37 -2.25 -4.59
C GLU A 28 -6.31 -3.36 -4.55
N GLU A 29 -5.73 -3.69 -5.71
CA GLU A 29 -4.63 -4.66 -5.83
C GLU A 29 -3.39 -4.16 -5.10
N PHE A 30 -3.00 -2.91 -5.33
CA PHE A 30 -1.87 -2.27 -4.66
C PHE A 30 -2.03 -2.32 -3.14
N SER A 31 -3.18 -1.86 -2.60
CA SER A 31 -3.44 -1.92 -1.16
C SER A 31 -3.48 -3.34 -0.63
N SER A 32 -4.00 -4.32 -1.39
CA SER A 32 -4.00 -5.73 -1.01
C SER A 32 -2.58 -6.30 -0.89
N GLU A 33 -1.72 -6.00 -1.86
CA GLU A 33 -0.31 -6.38 -1.88
C GLU A 33 0.45 -5.75 -0.72
N GLN A 34 0.31 -4.44 -0.52
CA GLN A 34 0.98 -3.73 0.56
C GLN A 34 0.54 -4.24 1.94
N ALA A 35 -0.74 -4.59 2.11
CA ALA A 35 -1.26 -5.12 3.36
C ALA A 35 -0.77 -6.54 3.70
N GLN A 36 -0.19 -7.28 2.73
CA GLN A 36 0.49 -8.55 3.02
C GLN A 36 1.74 -8.40 3.92
N ASN A 37 2.30 -7.18 4.00
CA ASN A 37 3.48 -6.90 4.81
C ASN A 37 3.18 -6.79 6.32
N ILE A 38 1.89 -6.82 6.69
CA ILE A 38 1.41 -6.79 8.08
C ILE A 38 0.94 -8.20 8.44
N LYS A 39 1.04 -8.59 9.72
CA LYS A 39 0.55 -9.85 10.25
C LYS A 39 -0.95 -9.75 10.56
N TRP A 40 -1.71 -10.61 9.90
CA TRP A 40 -3.16 -10.74 10.08
C TRP A 40 -3.49 -12.04 10.78
N LEU A 41 -4.37 -11.96 11.77
CA LEU A 41 -4.97 -13.13 12.41
C LEU A 41 -5.99 -13.76 11.47
N ASN A 42 -6.83 -12.91 10.84
CA ASN A 42 -7.76 -13.30 9.80
C ASN A 42 -7.66 -12.30 8.63
N LYS A 43 -7.41 -12.80 7.42
CA LYS A 43 -7.33 -11.95 6.22
C LYS A 43 -8.69 -11.35 5.89
N TRP A 44 -8.68 -10.11 5.42
CA TRP A 44 -9.87 -9.41 4.98
C TRP A 44 -10.42 -10.02 3.68
N PRO A 45 -11.75 -10.16 3.54
CA PRO A 45 -12.38 -10.54 2.28
C PRO A 45 -12.45 -9.40 1.24
N LYS A 46 -12.39 -8.13 1.68
CA LYS A 46 -12.50 -6.95 0.80
C LYS A 46 -11.61 -5.82 1.28
N VAL A 47 -10.82 -5.25 0.38
CA VAL A 47 -9.85 -4.19 0.71
C VAL A 47 -10.54 -2.85 0.94
N TYR A 48 -11.48 -2.47 0.07
CA TYR A 48 -12.18 -1.20 0.19
C TYR A 48 -13.66 -1.34 -0.13
N ASN A 49 -14.52 -0.93 0.81
CA ASN A 49 -15.96 -0.96 0.61
C ASN A 49 -16.48 0.39 0.09
N LYS A 50 -16.88 0.43 -1.19
CA LYS A 50 -17.38 1.62 -1.89
C LYS A 50 -18.86 1.96 -1.62
N THR A 51 -19.56 1.20 -0.78
CA THR A 51 -21.00 1.39 -0.56
C THR A 51 -21.33 2.58 0.34
N ASP A 52 -20.46 2.89 1.30
CA ASP A 52 -20.58 4.07 2.15
C ASP A 52 -19.38 4.99 1.89
N LEU A 53 -19.63 6.07 1.15
CA LEU A 53 -18.61 7.07 0.83
C LEU A 53 -18.37 8.06 1.99
N ILE A 54 -19.30 8.14 2.95
CA ILE A 54 -19.18 9.00 4.13
C ILE A 54 -18.35 8.29 5.21
N HIS A 55 -18.54 6.97 5.36
CA HIS A 55 -17.75 6.12 6.25
C HIS A 55 -16.99 5.06 5.44
N PRO A 56 -15.84 5.43 4.85
CA PRO A 56 -15.05 4.49 4.07
C PRO A 56 -14.50 3.36 4.96
N HIS A 57 -14.85 2.12 4.62
CA HIS A 57 -14.31 0.94 5.31
C HIS A 57 -13.17 0.31 4.50
N TRP A 58 -12.02 0.17 5.15
CA TRP A 58 -10.85 -0.54 4.61
C TRP A 58 -10.64 -1.86 5.34
N PHE A 59 -10.25 -2.90 4.60
CA PHE A 59 -9.96 -4.24 5.09
C PHE A 59 -11.06 -4.82 5.98
N GLN A 60 -12.33 -4.57 5.59
CA GLN A 60 -13.50 -4.91 6.38
C GLN A 60 -13.52 -6.41 6.73
N ASN A 61 -13.84 -6.74 7.99
CA ASN A 61 -13.80 -8.09 8.56
C ASN A 61 -12.40 -8.73 8.66
N GLY A 62 -11.33 -8.03 8.28
CA GLY A 62 -9.96 -8.42 8.61
C GLY A 62 -9.70 -8.23 10.10
N GLN A 63 -8.88 -9.10 10.67
CA GLN A 63 -8.51 -9.04 12.09
C GLN A 63 -7.00 -9.10 12.24
N LEU A 64 -6.44 -8.20 13.03
CA LEU A 64 -5.03 -8.14 13.38
C LEU A 64 -4.88 -7.67 14.83
N ASN A 65 -3.68 -7.81 15.36
CA ASN A 65 -3.29 -7.21 16.63
C ASN A 65 -2.17 -6.20 16.36
N MET A 66 -2.39 -4.93 16.76
CA MET A 66 -1.41 -3.87 16.54
C MET A 66 -0.13 -4.07 17.36
N THR A 67 -0.27 -4.48 18.63
CA THR A 67 0.86 -4.79 19.51
C THR A 67 1.74 -5.89 18.91
N TYR A 68 1.13 -6.97 18.43
CA TYR A 68 1.85 -8.09 17.79
C TYR A 68 2.59 -7.67 16.51
N ASN A 69 2.08 -6.67 15.79
CA ASN A 69 2.75 -6.17 14.59
C ASN A 69 3.92 -5.21 14.88
N CYS A 70 3.99 -4.67 16.10
CA CYS A 70 4.91 -3.58 16.43
C CYS A 70 5.92 -3.91 17.52
N LEU A 71 5.59 -4.81 18.45
CA LEU A 71 6.38 -5.07 19.67
C LEU A 71 6.82 -6.52 19.82
N ASP A 72 5.99 -7.48 19.42
CA ASP A 72 6.29 -8.93 19.48
C ASP A 72 7.20 -9.38 18.32
#